data_AF-A0A9W5V7S7-F1
#
_entry.id   AF-A0A9W5V7S7-F1
#
_cell.length_a   1.000
_cell.length_b   1.000
_cell.length_c   1.000
_cell.angle_alpha   90.00
_cell.angle_beta   90.00
_cell.angle_gamma   90.00
#
_symmetry.space_group_name_H-M   'P 1'
#
loop_
_entity.id
_entity.type
_entity.pdbx_description
1 polymer ?
#
loop_
_entity_poly.entity_id
_entity_poly.type
_entity_poly.pdbx_seq_one_letter_code
_entity_poly.pdbx_strand_id
1 'polypeptide(L)' 'MYLGEVRSQTQSMNAVCNATIQGMEQVIQSIDAFAIDTVLQGQTYSSAKSFFVQTFRPLAQGIIYLCEELIRQNDAFPS' A
#
# COMPACT_ATOMS: atom_id res chain seq x y z
N MET A 1 -0.17 -12.93 -32.48
CA MET A 1 -0.20 -11.51 -32.06
C MET A 1 -1.13 -11.41 -30.86
N TYR A 2 -0.65 -11.80 -29.67
CA TYR A 2 -1.39 -11.76 -28.39
C TYR A 2 -0.39 -11.79 -27.21
N LEU A 3 0.73 -12.51 -27.37
CA LEU A 3 1.84 -12.56 -26.39
C LEU A 3 2.46 -11.19 -26.07
N GLY A 4 2.56 -10.30 -27.06
CA GLY A 4 3.11 -8.95 -26.85
C GLY A 4 2.19 -8.04 -26.03
N GLU A 5 0.87 -8.16 -26.22
CA GLU A 5 -0.14 -7.41 -25.46
C GLU A 5 -0.26 -7.94 -24.03
N VAL A 6 -0.25 -9.27 -23.83
CA VAL A 6 -0.20 -9.90 -22.50
C VAL A 6 1.04 -9.43 -21.74
N ARG A 7 2.22 -9.44 -22.37
CA ARG A 7 3.46 -8.98 -21.72
C ARG A 7 3.44 -7.50 -21.36
N SER A 8 2.90 -6.64 -22.22
CA SER A 8 2.74 -5.21 -21.94
C SER A 8 1.75 -4.95 -20.80
N GLN A 9 0.67 -5.75 -20.73
CA GLN A 9 -0.33 -5.67 -19.68
C GLN A 9 0.23 -6.13 -18.33
N THR A 10 0.98 -7.23 -18.31
CA THR A 10 1.73 -7.74 -17.15
C THR A 10 2.71 -6.69 -16.62
N GLN A 11 3.50 -6.05 -17.49
CA GLN A 11 4.46 -5.01 -17.08
C GLN A 11 3.78 -3.77 -16.51
N SER A 12 2.67 -3.34 -17.12
CA SER A 12 1.85 -2.23 -16.62
C SER A 12 1.26 -2.54 -15.24
N MET A 13 0.78 -3.76 -15.03
CA MET A 13 0.22 -4.21 -13.77
C MET A 13 1.25 -4.24 -12.64
N ASN A 14 2.45 -4.79 -12.88
CA ASN A 14 3.53 -4.78 -11.90
C ASN A 14 3.99 -3.36 -11.58
N ALA A 15 4.04 -2.46 -12.57
CA ALA A 15 4.39 -1.06 -12.35
C ALA A 15 3.38 -0.35 -11.44
N VAL A 16 2.08 -0.54 -11.67
CA VAL A 16 1.02 0.02 -10.82
C VAL A 16 1.09 -0.55 -9.40
N CYS A 17 1.28 -1.87 -9.25
CA CYS A 17 1.39 -2.51 -7.94
C CYS A 17 2.62 -1.99 -7.17
N ASN A 18 3.78 -1.89 -7.82
CA ASN A 18 4.99 -1.36 -7.19
C ASN A 18 4.85 0.10 -6.75
N ALA A 19 4.26 0.95 -7.60
CA ALA A 19 3.98 2.34 -7.24
C ALA A 19 3.00 2.43 -6.06
N THR A 20 1.99 1.56 -6.03
CA THR A 20 1.02 1.49 -4.93
C THR A 20 1.67 1.02 -3.63
N ILE A 21 2.53 0.00 -3.67
CA ILE A 21 3.29 -0.47 -2.51
C ILE A 21 4.11 0.68 -1.91
N GLN A 22 4.91 1.37 -2.74
CA GLN A 22 5.72 2.51 -2.29
C GLN A 22 4.87 3.63 -1.67
N GLY A 23 3.72 3.93 -2.27
CA GLY A 23 2.78 4.91 -1.73
C GLY A 23 2.22 4.49 -0.37
N MET A 24 1.85 3.21 -0.20
CA MET A 24 1.32 2.71 1.06
C MET A 24 2.39 2.61 2.15
N GLU A 25 3.64 2.30 1.81
CA GLU A 25 4.78 2.38 2.74
C GLU A 25 4.95 3.79 3.29
N GLN A 26 4.86 4.81 2.43
CA GLN A 26 4.91 6.22 2.84
C GLN A 26 3.71 6.59 3.73
N VAL A 27 2.51 6.08 3.44
CA VAL A 27 1.33 6.26 4.30
C VAL A 27 1.56 5.66 5.68
N ILE A 28 2.08 4.43 5.76
CA ILE A 28 2.38 3.77 7.05
C ILE A 28 3.40 4.59 7.83
N GLN A 29 4.50 5.02 7.20
CA GLN A 29 5.51 5.86 7.84
C GLN A 29 4.93 7.18 8.36
N SER A 30 4.04 7.81 7.59
CA SER A 30 3.37 9.05 7.98
C SER A 30 2.42 8.84 9.17
N ILE A 31 1.69 7.72 9.21
CA ILE A 31 0.83 7.36 10.34
C ILE A 31 1.68 7.09 11.58
N ASP A 32 2.78 6.35 11.45
CA ASP A 32 3.66 6.01 12.57
C ASP A 32 4.32 7.28 13.16
N ALA A 33 4.75 8.21 12.30
CA ALA A 33 5.25 9.52 12.74
C ALA A 33 4.16 10.35 13.44
N PHE A 34 2.95 10.40 12.89
CA PHE A 34 1.83 11.10 13.52
C PHE A 34 1.43 10.50 14.87
N ALA A 35 1.50 9.17 15.02
CA ALA A 35 1.11 8.47 16.24
C ALA A 35 2.03 8.81 17.43
N ILE A 36 3.33 8.99 17.17
CA ILE A 36 4.33 9.31 18.22
C ILE A 36 4.52 10.82 18.45
N ASP A 37 3.95 11.68 17.60
CA ASP A 37 4.05 13.13 17.76
C ASP A 37 3.53 13.56 19.14
N THR A 38 4.31 14.35 19.88
CA THR A 38 3.92 14.83 21.22
C THR A 38 3.50 16.29 21.23
N VAL A 39 3.61 16.99 20.10
CA VAL A 39 3.30 18.42 19.97
C VAL A 39 1.79 18.63 19.97
N LEU A 40 1.07 17.80 19.20
CA LEU A 40 -0.37 17.88 19.08
C LEU A 40 -1.04 17.00 20.15
N GLN A 41 -1.73 17.67 21.08
CA GLN A 41 -2.33 17.07 22.27
C GLN A 41 -3.82 17.40 22.40
N GLY A 42 -4.53 16.63 23.21
CA GLY A 42 -5.97 16.78 23.44
C GLY A 42 -6.79 15.64 22.82
N GLN A 43 -8.05 15.54 23.23
CA GLN A 43 -8.91 14.40 22.90
C GLN A 43 -9.07 14.17 21.39
N THR A 44 -9.21 15.24 20.60
CA THR A 44 -9.31 15.17 19.13
C THR A 44 -8.08 14.49 18.51
N TYR A 45 -6.88 14.89 18.91
CA TYR A 45 -5.64 14.30 18.39
C TYR A 45 -5.45 12.88 18.87
N SER A 46 -5.77 12.58 20.14
CA SER A 46 -5.74 11.20 20.66
C SER A 46 -6.68 10.27 19.89
N SER A 47 -7.91 10.72 19.60
CA SER A 47 -8.86 9.93 18.80
C SER A 47 -8.38 9.74 17.36
N ALA A 48 -7.81 10.78 16.75
CA ALA A 48 -7.27 10.71 15.39
C ALA A 48 -6.10 9.72 15.32
N LYS A 49 -5.14 9.79 16.25
CA LYS A 49 -4.01 8.85 16.34
C LYS A 49 -4.51 7.42 16.46
N SER A 50 -5.43 7.16 17.38
CA SER A 50 -6.04 5.83 17.55
C SER A 50 -6.69 5.35 16.26
N PHE A 51 -7.46 6.20 15.58
CA PHE A 51 -8.15 5.84 14.35
C PHE A 51 -7.19 5.55 13.19
N PHE A 52 -6.16 6.37 12.99
CA PHE A 52 -5.17 6.12 11.94
C PHE A 52 -4.36 4.84 12.20
N VAL A 53 -3.92 4.61 13.44
CA VAL A 53 -3.15 3.42 13.81
C VAL A 53 -3.98 2.14 13.74
N GLN A 54 -5.25 2.17 14.16
CA GLN A 54 -6.08 0.97 14.25
C GLN A 54 -6.83 0.65 12.95
N THR A 55 -7.08 1.65 12.10
CA THR A 55 -7.87 1.48 10.87
C THR A 55 -7.03 1.64 9.62
N PHE A 56 -6.40 2.80 9.45
CA PHE A 56 -5.73 3.13 8.18
C PHE A 56 -4.39 2.43 8.01
N ARG A 57 -3.62 2.24 9.09
CA ARG A 57 -2.34 1.53 9.02
C ARG A 57 -2.54 0.06 8.61
N PRO A 58 -3.45 -0.73 9.20
CA PRO A 58 -3.76 -2.07 8.72
C PRO A 58 -4.33 -2.10 7.29
N LEU A 59 -5.14 -1.10 6.90
CA LEU A 59 -5.64 -0.99 5.53
C LEU A 59 -4.51 -0.80 4.52
N ALA A 60 -3.58 0.12 4.79
CA ALA A 60 -2.41 0.34 3.93
C ALA A 60 -1.57 -0.94 3.80
N GLN A 61 -1.37 -1.67 4.91
CA GLN A 61 -0.70 -2.96 4.89
C GLN A 61 -1.48 -4.01 4.06
N GLY A 62 -2.80 -4.04 4.17
CA GLY A 62 -3.64 -4.93 3.36
C GLY A 62 -3.56 -4.64 1.86
N ILE A 63 -3.46 -3.37 1.48
CA ILE A 63 -3.25 -2.96 0.09
C ILE A 63 -1.86 -3.41 -0.41
N ILE A 64 -0.82 -3.29 0.42
CA ILE A 64 0.52 -3.81 0.10
C ILE A 64 0.45 -5.31 -0.19
N TYR A 65 -0.15 -6.09 0.72
CA TYR A 65 -0.27 -7.54 0.54
C TYR A 65 -1.05 -7.92 -0.73
N LEU A 66 -2.11 -7.18 -1.06
CA LEU A 66 -2.85 -7.39 -2.30
C LEU A 66 -1.94 -7.14 -3.52
N CYS A 67 -1.19 -6.04 -3.54
CA CYS A 67 -0.28 -5.72 -4.64
C CYS A 67 0.84 -6.75 -4.78
N GLU A 68 1.42 -7.21 -3.68
CA GLU A 68 2.43 -8.28 -3.68
C GLU A 68 1.87 -9.58 -4.27
N GLU A 69 0.66 -9.97 -3.87
CA GLU A 69 0.00 -11.16 -4.40
C GLU A 69 -0.35 -11.02 -5.89
N LEU A 70 -0.81 -9.85 -6.31
CA LEU A 70 -1.08 -9.56 -7.72
C LEU A 70 0.18 -9.66 -8.58
N ILE A 71 1.32 -9.12 -8.11
CA ILE A 71 2.62 -9.28 -8.79
C ILE A 71 2.99 -10.76 -8.87
N ARG A 72 2.89 -11.49 -7.74
CA ARG A 72 3.24 -12.91 -7.68
C ARG A 72 2.42 -13.76 -8.66
N GLN A 73 1.11 -13.50 -8.75
CA GLN A 73 0.21 -14.19 -9.66
C GLN A 73 0.50 -13.85 -11.13
N ASN A 74 0.79 -12.58 -11.40
CA ASN A 74 1.13 -12.10 -12.73
C ASN A 74 2.48 -12.69 -13.22
N ASP A 75 3.47 -12.81 -12.34
CA ASP A 75 4.76 -13.45 -12.64
C ASP A 75 4.66 -14.98 -12.80
N ALA A 76 3.66 -15.60 -12.16
CA ALA A 76 3.37 -17.03 -12.30
C ALA A 76 2.51 -17.37 -13.53
N PHE A 77 2.00 -16.36 -14.26
CA PHE A 77 1.16 -16.57 -15.43
C PHE A 77 1.97 -17.18 -16.58
N PRO A 78 1.56 -18.33 -17.15
CA PRO A 78 2.33 -19.00 -18.18
C PRO A 78 2.40 -18.15 -19.46
N SER A 79 3.61 -18.03 -20.00
CA SER A 79 3.92 -17.37 -21.28
C SER A 79 3.48 -18.20 -22.48
#